data_AF-A0A6N2LRN7-F1
#
_entry.id   AF-A0A6N2LRN7-F1
#
_cell.length_a   1.000
_cell.length_b   1.000
_cell.length_c   1.000
_cell.angle_alpha   90.00
_cell.angle_beta   90.00
_cell.angle_gamma   90.00
#
_symmetry.space_group_name_H-M   'P 1'
#
loop_
_entity.id
_entity.type
_entity.pdbx_description
1 polymer ?
#
loop_
_entity_poly.entity_id
_entity_poly.type
_entity_poly.pdbx_seq_one_letter_code
_entity_poly.pdbx_strand_id
1 'polypeptide(L)'
;MLYRIALAIVMIDFQAAERKRLEEPASEIGLEPLCAMVNNNLRCYDLAMELSSSTLEALPQNYAEQVNFEDTCKGFLEVAKEAVHQTVRFIFEDPGVQELIVKLYHKEWSEGQVTEYLVATFGDYFTDVKMYIEDRSFRRFVEACLEETMVAYVDHLLTQRNYIKEETIERMRLDEEVIMDFFREYISVSKVESRVQILSDLRELASAESLDSFTLIYTNILEHQPDCPPEVVEKLVGLREGIPRKDAKEVVQECKEIYENSLVDGNPAKAGFLFPKVKCLTASKGSLWRKLT
;
A
#
# COMPACT_ATOMS: atom_id res chain seq x y z
N MET A 1 -31.95 -27.95 10.82
CA MET A 1 -32.00 -26.82 9.88
C MET A 1 -31.87 -25.49 10.60
N LEU A 2 -32.79 -25.12 11.51
CA LEU A 2 -32.71 -23.89 12.33
C LEU A 2 -31.38 -23.70 13.07
N TYR A 3 -30.84 -24.77 13.68
CA TYR A 3 -29.54 -24.72 14.39
C TYR A 3 -28.35 -24.35 13.49
N ARG A 4 -28.36 -24.78 12.21
CA ARG A 4 -27.27 -24.50 11.26
C ARG A 4 -27.36 -23.10 10.67
N ILE A 5 -28.57 -22.57 10.48
CA ILE A 5 -28.80 -21.16 10.10
C ILE A 5 -28.38 -20.22 11.25
N ALA A 6 -28.68 -20.58 12.51
CA ALA A 6 -28.20 -19.86 13.67
C ALA A 6 -26.66 -19.83 13.75
N LEU A 7 -25.98 -20.90 13.32
CA LEU A 7 -24.52 -20.96 13.32
C LEU A 7 -23.88 -19.97 12.32
N ALA A 8 -24.48 -19.80 11.14
CA ALA A 8 -24.00 -18.82 10.15
C ALA A 8 -24.14 -17.38 10.67
N ILE A 9 -25.24 -17.07 11.35
CA ILE A 9 -25.46 -15.75 11.98
C ILE A 9 -24.39 -15.48 13.05
N VAL A 10 -24.10 -16.46 13.92
CA VAL A 10 -23.05 -16.33 14.95
C VAL A 10 -21.67 -16.05 14.34
N MET A 11 -21.34 -16.68 13.21
CA MET A 11 -20.07 -16.42 12.52
C MET A 11 -20.00 -14.99 11.96
N ILE A 12 -21.10 -14.50 11.39
CA ILE A 12 -21.19 -13.12 10.89
C ILE A 12 -21.05 -12.11 12.05
N ASP A 13 -21.73 -12.36 13.17
CA ASP A 13 -21.65 -11.50 14.36
C ASP A 13 -20.23 -11.48 14.94
N PHE A 14 -19.55 -12.63 14.96
CA PHE A 14 -18.15 -12.71 15.38
C PHE A 14 -17.23 -11.90 14.46
N GLN A 15 -17.37 -12.03 13.14
CA GLN A 15 -16.61 -11.21 12.19
C GLN A 15 -16.89 -9.72 12.37
N ALA A 16 -18.13 -9.33 12.63
CA ALA A 16 -18.49 -7.93 12.88
C ALA A 16 -17.82 -7.40 14.15
N ALA A 17 -17.76 -8.22 15.22
CA ALA A 17 -17.05 -7.87 16.45
C ALA A 17 -15.53 -7.72 16.22
N GLU A 18 -14.92 -8.59 15.42
CA GLU A 18 -13.50 -8.48 15.07
C GLU A 18 -13.22 -7.26 14.19
N ARG A 19 -14.07 -6.97 13.20
CA ARG A 19 -13.95 -5.74 12.39
C ARG A 19 -14.01 -4.49 13.26
N LYS A 20 -14.95 -4.45 14.20
CA LYS A 20 -15.05 -3.35 15.17
C LYS A 20 -13.79 -3.21 16.01
N ARG A 21 -13.19 -4.32 16.44
CA ARG A 21 -11.91 -4.28 17.18
C ARG A 21 -10.77 -3.74 16.31
N LEU A 22 -10.73 -4.06 15.02
CA LEU A 22 -9.72 -3.55 14.07
C LEU A 22 -9.86 -2.05 13.77
N GLU A 23 -10.93 -1.39 14.24
CA GLU A 23 -11.06 0.07 14.21
C GLU A 23 -10.29 0.77 15.34
N GLU A 24 -9.91 0.05 16.39
CA GLU A 24 -9.07 0.56 17.49
C GLU A 24 -7.63 0.81 16.99
N PRO A 25 -6.88 1.76 17.58
CA PRO A 25 -5.49 1.98 17.24
C PRO A 25 -4.67 0.69 17.36
N ALA A 26 -3.80 0.41 16.38
CA ALA A 26 -3.05 -0.84 16.34
C ALA A 26 -2.21 -1.05 17.61
N SER A 27 -1.64 0.03 18.13
CA SER A 27 -0.91 0.06 19.41
C SER A 27 -1.73 -0.35 20.64
N GLU A 28 -3.04 -0.10 20.65
CA GLU A 28 -3.94 -0.53 21.73
C GLU A 28 -4.30 -2.03 21.63
N ILE A 29 -4.34 -2.57 20.41
CA ILE A 29 -4.62 -3.99 20.16
C ILE A 29 -3.38 -4.84 20.50
N GLY A 30 -2.20 -4.39 20.08
CA GLY A 30 -0.92 -5.10 20.25
C GLY A 30 -0.58 -6.04 19.10
N LEU A 31 0.72 -6.31 18.93
CA LEU A 31 1.26 -7.07 17.79
C LEU A 31 0.80 -8.53 17.78
N GLU A 32 0.93 -9.23 18.91
CA GLU A 32 0.62 -10.66 19.02
C GLU A 32 -0.89 -10.92 18.86
N PRO A 33 -1.80 -10.11 19.46
CA PRO A 33 -3.23 -10.24 19.19
C PRO A 33 -3.59 -10.01 17.73
N LEU A 34 -2.97 -9.04 17.05
CA LEU A 34 -3.18 -8.83 15.60
C LEU A 34 -2.72 -10.04 14.79
N CYS A 35 -1.55 -10.59 15.10
CA CYS A 35 -1.03 -11.81 14.48
C CYS A 35 -1.96 -13.02 14.71
N ALA A 36 -2.48 -13.17 15.93
CA ALA A 36 -3.44 -14.22 16.26
C ALA A 36 -4.74 -14.06 15.46
N MET A 37 -5.24 -12.82 15.29
CA MET A 37 -6.43 -12.56 14.47
C MET A 37 -6.24 -13.00 13.03
N VAL A 38 -5.06 -12.78 12.44
CA VAL A 38 -4.74 -13.27 11.08
C VAL A 38 -4.88 -14.79 10.97
N ASN A 39 -4.20 -15.54 11.84
CA ASN A 39 -4.24 -17.01 11.79
C ASN A 39 -5.63 -17.56 12.12
N ASN A 40 -6.27 -17.03 13.15
CA ASN A 40 -7.58 -17.50 13.59
C ASN A 40 -8.63 -17.33 12.49
N ASN A 41 -8.62 -16.19 11.79
CA ASN A 41 -9.57 -15.94 10.72
C ASN A 41 -9.34 -16.83 9.50
N LEU A 42 -8.08 -17.13 9.14
CA LEU A 42 -7.81 -18.12 8.09
C LEU A 42 -8.26 -19.51 8.51
N ARG A 43 -8.06 -19.90 9.77
CA ARG A 43 -8.55 -21.17 10.28
C ARG A 43 -10.08 -21.22 10.29
N CYS A 44 -10.74 -20.14 10.67
CA CYS A 44 -12.19 -20.01 10.61
C CYS A 44 -12.73 -20.09 9.19
N TYR A 45 -12.02 -19.53 8.20
CA TYR A 45 -12.36 -19.70 6.78
C TYR A 45 -12.35 -21.18 6.37
N ASP A 46 -11.28 -21.92 6.68
CA ASP A 46 -11.18 -23.34 6.32
C ASP A 46 -12.29 -24.16 6.98
N LEU A 47 -12.54 -23.94 8.28
CA LEU A 47 -13.60 -24.62 9.02
C LEU A 47 -15.00 -24.24 8.50
N ALA A 48 -15.22 -22.99 8.10
CA ALA A 48 -16.48 -22.55 7.51
C ALA A 48 -16.71 -23.20 6.13
N MET A 49 -15.65 -23.38 5.34
CA MET A 49 -15.71 -24.11 4.06
C MET A 49 -16.04 -25.59 4.26
N GLU A 50 -15.39 -26.27 5.20
CA GLU A 50 -15.70 -27.66 5.55
C GLU A 50 -17.14 -27.82 6.04
N LEU A 51 -17.59 -26.92 6.93
CA LEU A 51 -18.97 -26.89 7.42
C LEU A 51 -19.98 -26.65 6.30
N SER A 52 -19.65 -25.74 5.37
CA SER A 52 -20.48 -25.43 4.20
C SER A 52 -20.68 -26.69 3.35
N SER A 53 -19.59 -27.35 2.96
CA SER A 53 -19.63 -28.58 2.15
C SER A 53 -20.44 -29.69 2.84
N SER A 54 -20.14 -30.00 4.10
CA SER A 54 -20.88 -31.02 4.86
C SER A 54 -22.36 -30.66 5.03
N THR A 55 -22.69 -29.38 5.17
CA THR A 55 -24.07 -28.94 5.30
C THR A 55 -24.84 -29.07 4.01
N LEU A 56 -24.25 -28.66 2.88
CA LEU A 56 -24.89 -28.73 1.57
C LEU A 56 -25.11 -30.18 1.13
N GLU A 57 -24.16 -31.09 1.39
CA GLU A 57 -24.32 -32.52 1.09
C GLU A 57 -25.42 -33.20 1.91
N ALA A 58 -25.63 -32.74 3.15
CA ALA A 58 -26.64 -33.31 4.04
C ALA A 58 -28.06 -32.76 3.82
N LEU A 59 -28.21 -31.71 3.02
CA LEU A 59 -29.50 -31.05 2.78
C LEU A 59 -30.14 -31.55 1.47
N PRO A 60 -31.47 -31.74 1.45
CA PRO A 60 -32.19 -31.88 0.19
C PRO A 60 -31.97 -30.64 -0.69
N GLN A 61 -31.91 -30.83 -2.01
CA GLN A 61 -31.53 -29.78 -2.97
C GLN A 61 -32.32 -28.47 -2.81
N ASN A 62 -33.64 -28.56 -2.59
CA ASN A 62 -34.51 -27.41 -2.41
C ASN A 62 -34.17 -26.56 -1.17
N TYR A 63 -33.49 -27.13 -0.17
CA TYR A 63 -33.00 -26.41 1.01
C TYR A 63 -31.53 -26.02 0.88
N ALA A 64 -30.71 -26.79 0.17
CA ALA A 64 -29.32 -26.45 -0.09
C ALA A 64 -29.20 -25.13 -0.86
N GLU A 65 -30.08 -24.90 -1.85
CA GLU A 65 -30.14 -23.66 -2.63
C GLU A 65 -30.54 -22.41 -1.80
N GLN A 66 -31.07 -22.60 -0.58
CA GLN A 66 -31.50 -21.50 0.31
C GLN A 66 -30.43 -21.11 1.34
N VAL A 67 -29.31 -21.84 1.42
CA VAL A 67 -28.26 -21.58 2.40
C VAL A 67 -27.04 -20.96 1.72
N ASN A 68 -26.66 -19.77 2.16
CA ASN A 68 -25.47 -19.08 1.67
C ASN A 68 -24.37 -19.05 2.74
N PHE A 69 -23.25 -19.73 2.48
CA PHE A 69 -22.04 -19.67 3.30
C PHE A 69 -20.95 -18.77 2.70
N GLU A 70 -21.12 -18.33 1.45
CA GLU A 70 -20.09 -17.61 0.70
C GLU A 70 -19.72 -16.30 1.40
N ASP A 71 -20.71 -15.54 1.87
CA ASP A 71 -20.50 -14.29 2.58
C ASP A 71 -19.76 -14.50 3.91
N THR A 72 -20.06 -15.61 4.60
CA THR A 72 -19.36 -15.97 5.84
C THR A 72 -17.91 -16.31 5.56
N CYS A 73 -17.63 -17.17 4.57
CA CYS A 73 -16.27 -17.55 4.22
C CYS A 73 -15.46 -16.32 3.76
N LYS A 74 -16.00 -15.53 2.83
CA LYS A 74 -15.37 -14.27 2.39
C LYS A 74 -15.11 -13.32 3.57
N GLY A 75 -16.08 -13.22 4.48
CA GLY A 75 -15.97 -12.34 5.62
C GLY A 75 -14.76 -12.62 6.51
N PHE A 76 -14.43 -13.89 6.76
CA PHE A 76 -13.23 -14.29 7.49
C PHE A 76 -11.94 -13.93 6.74
N LEU A 77 -11.90 -14.11 5.42
CA LEU A 77 -10.74 -13.69 4.61
C LEU A 77 -10.51 -12.18 4.66
N GLU A 78 -11.57 -11.37 4.64
CA GLU A 78 -11.48 -9.91 4.76
C GLU A 78 -10.97 -9.48 6.14
N VAL A 79 -11.44 -10.12 7.23
CA VAL A 79 -10.91 -9.84 8.58
C VAL A 79 -9.43 -10.22 8.68
N ALA A 80 -9.02 -11.38 8.15
CA ALA A 80 -7.61 -11.77 8.13
C ALA A 80 -6.76 -10.76 7.34
N LYS A 81 -7.27 -10.26 6.20
CA LYS A 81 -6.58 -9.25 5.39
C LYS A 81 -6.44 -7.92 6.13
N GLU A 82 -7.50 -7.44 6.77
CA GLU A 82 -7.43 -6.19 7.54
C GLU A 82 -6.52 -6.35 8.76
N ALA A 83 -6.55 -7.49 9.44
CA ALA A 83 -5.61 -7.77 10.53
C ALA A 83 -4.15 -7.72 10.07
N VAL A 84 -3.82 -8.22 8.87
CA VAL A 84 -2.49 -8.04 8.28
C VAL A 84 -2.14 -6.56 8.11
N HIS A 85 -3.07 -5.74 7.59
CA HIS A 85 -2.83 -4.31 7.42
C HIS A 85 -2.67 -3.59 8.76
N GLN A 86 -3.39 -3.99 9.80
CA GLN A 86 -3.23 -3.46 11.15
C GLN A 86 -1.89 -3.87 11.78
N THR A 87 -1.40 -5.08 11.52
CA THR A 87 -0.03 -5.48 11.91
C THR A 87 1.03 -4.58 11.26
N VAL A 88 0.86 -4.22 9.98
CA VAL A 88 1.74 -3.24 9.31
C VAL A 88 1.60 -1.86 9.97
N ARG A 89 0.38 -1.39 10.24
CA ARG A 89 0.15 -0.11 10.92
C ARG A 89 0.80 -0.06 12.30
N PHE A 90 0.74 -1.14 13.07
CA PHE A 90 1.43 -1.22 14.36
C PHE A 90 2.92 -0.86 14.25
N ILE A 91 3.60 -1.40 13.23
CA ILE A 91 5.02 -1.13 12.98
C ILE A 91 5.24 0.31 12.53
N PHE A 92 4.40 0.79 11.59
CA PHE A 92 4.54 2.16 11.10
C PHE A 92 4.13 3.21 12.13
N GLU A 93 3.30 2.89 13.12
CA GLU A 93 2.94 3.78 14.23
C GLU A 93 3.99 3.78 15.35
N ASP A 94 4.98 2.88 15.30
CA ASP A 94 6.09 2.87 16.25
C ASP A 94 6.84 4.23 16.22
N PRO A 95 7.08 4.87 17.38
CA PRO A 95 7.76 6.16 17.43
C PRO A 95 9.16 6.16 16.80
N GLY A 96 9.92 5.06 16.91
CA GLY A 96 11.24 4.93 16.30
C GLY A 96 11.17 4.87 14.78
N VAL A 97 10.20 4.12 14.24
CA VAL A 97 9.94 4.07 12.79
C VAL A 97 9.46 5.43 12.27
N GLN A 98 8.53 6.08 12.98
CA GLN A 98 8.07 7.43 12.61
C GLN A 98 9.20 8.45 12.62
N GLU A 99 10.11 8.40 13.61
CA GLU A 99 11.27 9.30 13.70
C GLU A 99 12.20 9.14 12.49
N LEU A 100 12.37 7.93 11.96
CA LEU A 100 13.15 7.68 10.76
C LEU A 100 12.40 8.17 9.51
N ILE A 101 11.11 7.88 9.39
CA ILE A 101 10.29 8.28 8.23
C ILE A 101 10.29 9.80 8.03
N VAL A 102 10.15 10.59 9.10
CA VAL A 102 10.16 12.07 9.00
C VAL A 102 11.51 12.65 8.58
N LYS A 103 12.59 11.84 8.59
CA LYS A 103 13.93 12.23 8.13
C LYS A 103 14.18 11.83 6.67
N LEU A 104 13.24 11.19 5.98
CA LEU A 104 13.35 10.95 4.54
C LEU A 104 13.53 12.26 3.79
N TYR A 105 14.47 12.28 2.83
CA TYR A 105 14.88 13.48 2.08
C TYR A 105 15.49 14.61 2.93
N HIS A 106 15.89 14.31 4.17
CA HIS A 106 16.72 15.20 5.00
C HIS A 106 18.21 14.80 4.92
N LYS A 107 19.05 15.48 5.71
CA LYS A 107 20.50 15.28 5.70
C LYS A 107 20.88 13.85 6.08
N GLU A 108 20.29 13.31 7.13
CA GLU A 108 20.53 11.96 7.63
C GLU A 108 20.18 10.89 6.58
N TRP A 109 19.12 11.14 5.80
CA TRP A 109 18.77 10.31 4.66
C TRP A 109 19.80 10.40 3.54
N SER A 110 20.28 11.61 3.22
CA SER A 110 21.33 11.80 2.20
C SER A 110 22.65 11.10 2.57
N GLU A 111 22.93 10.96 3.87
CA GLU A 111 24.07 10.23 4.42
C GLU A 111 23.85 8.69 4.45
N GLY A 112 22.69 8.19 4.01
CA GLY A 112 22.36 6.77 3.90
C GLY A 112 21.78 6.13 5.17
N GLN A 113 21.73 6.86 6.28
CA GLN A 113 21.41 6.29 7.59
C GLN A 113 19.94 5.89 7.74
N VAL A 114 19.03 6.68 7.17
CA VAL A 114 17.58 6.51 7.38
C VAL A 114 17.09 5.18 6.82
N THR A 115 17.41 4.89 5.56
CA THR A 115 16.97 3.66 4.87
C THR A 115 17.55 2.41 5.53
N GLU A 116 18.84 2.43 5.88
CA GLU A 116 19.54 1.33 6.54
C GLU A 116 18.91 1.01 7.91
N TYR A 117 18.62 2.04 8.72
CA TYR A 117 17.98 1.83 10.01
C TYR A 117 16.52 1.41 9.89
N LEU A 118 15.79 1.87 8.87
CA LEU A 118 14.43 1.42 8.60
C LEU A 118 14.39 -0.08 8.29
N VAL A 119 15.22 -0.56 7.36
CA VAL A 119 15.24 -2.00 7.01
C VAL A 119 15.75 -2.86 8.17
N ALA A 120 16.70 -2.38 8.97
CA ALA A 120 17.13 -3.07 10.19
C ALA A 120 15.98 -3.21 11.19
N THR A 121 15.25 -2.12 11.44
CA THR A 121 14.09 -2.11 12.35
C THR A 121 12.98 -3.03 11.82
N PHE A 122 12.71 -3.01 10.51
CA PHE A 122 11.77 -3.95 9.90
C PHE A 122 12.22 -5.40 10.05
N GLY A 123 13.53 -5.69 9.94
CA GLY A 123 14.08 -7.02 10.15
C GLY A 123 13.79 -7.59 11.55
N ASP A 124 13.90 -6.75 12.57
CA ASP A 124 13.55 -7.11 13.95
C ASP A 124 12.05 -7.45 14.07
N TYR A 125 11.17 -6.57 13.59
CA TYR A 125 9.73 -6.84 13.58
C TYR A 125 9.35 -8.06 12.73
N PHE A 126 10.00 -8.27 11.59
CA PHE A 126 9.73 -9.41 10.72
C PHE A 126 10.09 -10.71 11.42
N THR A 127 11.16 -10.72 12.21
CA THR A 127 11.54 -11.86 13.04
C THR A 127 10.46 -12.18 14.06
N ASP A 128 9.95 -11.17 14.77
CA ASP A 128 8.90 -11.34 15.77
C ASP A 128 7.58 -11.81 15.13
N VAL A 129 7.11 -11.11 14.10
CA VAL A 129 5.85 -11.44 13.40
C VAL A 129 5.89 -12.85 12.84
N LYS A 130 7.02 -13.28 12.27
CA LYS A 130 7.20 -14.63 11.73
C LYS A 130 7.06 -15.72 12.80
N MET A 131 7.29 -15.42 14.09
CA MET A 131 7.04 -16.38 15.17
C MET A 131 5.55 -16.62 15.40
N TYR A 132 4.71 -15.64 15.07
CA TYR A 132 3.28 -15.65 15.42
C TYR A 132 2.36 -15.96 14.24
N ILE A 133 2.73 -15.68 12.99
CA ILE A 133 1.87 -15.91 11.81
C ILE A 133 2.37 -16.98 10.87
N GLU A 134 1.46 -17.69 10.22
CA GLU A 134 1.80 -18.72 9.25
C GLU A 134 2.57 -18.16 8.03
N ASP A 135 3.49 -18.95 7.47
CA ASP A 135 4.37 -18.54 6.36
C ASP A 135 3.66 -17.91 5.16
N ARG A 136 2.45 -18.39 4.82
CA ARG A 136 1.65 -17.81 3.73
C ARG A 136 1.19 -16.40 4.06
N SER A 137 0.73 -16.19 5.30
CA SER A 137 0.29 -14.90 5.81
C SER A 137 1.47 -13.96 6.01
N PHE A 138 2.61 -14.47 6.47
CA PHE A 138 3.85 -13.72 6.61
C PHE A 138 4.28 -13.09 5.29
N ARG A 139 4.25 -13.84 4.19
CA ARG A 139 4.56 -13.28 2.86
C ARG A 139 3.61 -12.16 2.44
N ARG A 140 2.32 -12.24 2.80
CA ARG A 140 1.34 -11.17 2.52
C ARG A 140 1.56 -9.94 3.39
N PHE A 141 1.95 -10.14 4.64
CA PHE A 141 2.34 -9.09 5.57
C PHE A 141 3.58 -8.32 5.06
N VAL A 142 4.62 -9.04 4.64
CA VAL A 142 5.83 -8.42 4.08
C VAL A 142 5.50 -7.62 2.80
N GLU A 143 4.67 -8.18 1.93
CA GLU A 143 4.19 -7.50 0.71
C GLU A 143 3.45 -6.21 1.04
N ALA A 144 2.57 -6.21 2.06
CA ALA A 144 1.88 -5.01 2.53
C ALA A 144 2.82 -3.99 3.20
N CYS A 145 3.85 -4.46 3.91
CA CYS A 145 4.88 -3.60 4.51
C CYS A 145 5.72 -2.89 3.43
N LEU A 146 6.05 -3.59 2.35
CA LEU A 146 6.72 -2.98 1.19
C LEU A 146 5.85 -1.90 0.55
N GLU A 147 4.56 -2.17 0.34
CA GLU A 147 3.61 -1.19 -0.21
C GLU A 147 3.53 0.06 0.66
N GLU A 148 3.45 -0.08 1.99
CA GLU A 148 3.40 1.05 2.92
C GLU A 148 4.73 1.82 2.95
N THR A 149 5.87 1.13 2.78
CA THR A 149 7.19 1.75 2.61
C THR A 149 7.20 2.64 1.37
N MET A 150 6.66 2.17 0.23
CA MET A 150 6.62 2.97 -0.99
C MET A 150 5.74 4.22 -0.81
N VAL A 151 4.61 4.08 -0.12
CA VAL A 151 3.74 5.22 0.23
C VAL A 151 4.51 6.25 1.05
N ALA A 152 5.27 5.82 2.07
CA ALA A 152 6.05 6.72 2.90
C ALA A 152 7.12 7.48 2.09
N TYR A 153 7.88 6.78 1.25
CA TYR A 153 8.89 7.42 0.38
C TYR A 153 8.26 8.42 -0.59
N VAL A 154 7.19 8.03 -1.30
CA VAL A 154 6.55 8.93 -2.26
C VAL A 154 5.91 10.14 -1.58
N ASP A 155 5.25 9.96 -0.43
CA ASP A 155 4.66 11.09 0.30
C ASP A 155 5.74 12.10 0.76
N HIS A 156 6.89 11.64 1.24
CA HIS A 156 7.99 12.52 1.65
C HIS A 156 8.69 13.18 0.46
N LEU A 157 8.84 12.47 -0.67
CA LEU A 157 9.36 13.05 -1.92
C LEU A 157 8.48 14.20 -2.41
N LEU A 158 7.16 14.02 -2.36
CA LEU A 158 6.20 14.98 -2.89
C LEU A 158 5.88 16.14 -1.93
N THR A 159 6.38 16.08 -0.69
CA THR A 159 6.18 17.11 0.35
C THR A 159 7.44 17.84 0.75
N GLN A 160 8.62 17.28 0.46
CA GLN A 160 9.88 17.96 0.70
C GLN A 160 9.96 19.30 -0.08
N ARG A 161 10.85 20.16 0.38
CA ARG A 161 11.04 21.52 -0.16
C ARG A 161 12.44 21.77 -0.69
N ASN A 162 13.33 20.79 -0.56
CA ASN A 162 14.69 20.89 -1.05
C ASN A 162 14.70 20.64 -2.55
N TYR A 163 15.57 21.34 -3.25
CA TYR A 163 15.79 21.05 -4.66
C TYR A 163 16.38 19.65 -4.84
N ILE A 164 15.88 18.94 -5.84
CA ILE A 164 16.42 17.65 -6.26
C ILE A 164 17.72 17.92 -7.02
N LYS A 165 18.81 17.34 -6.50
CA LYS A 165 20.15 17.39 -7.08
C LYS A 165 20.59 16.01 -7.52
N GLU A 166 21.71 15.94 -8.23
CA GLU A 166 22.29 14.65 -8.65
C GLU A 166 22.57 13.73 -7.46
N GLU A 167 23.04 14.27 -6.33
CA GLU A 167 23.23 13.52 -5.08
C GLU A 167 21.91 12.94 -4.54
N THR A 168 20.79 13.66 -4.72
CA THR A 168 19.45 13.17 -4.36
C THR A 168 19.04 12.00 -5.25
N ILE A 169 19.27 12.11 -6.56
CA ILE A 169 18.97 11.06 -7.54
C ILE A 169 19.79 9.80 -7.25
N GLU A 170 21.09 9.94 -6.98
CA GLU A 170 21.93 8.80 -6.65
C GLU A 170 21.53 8.16 -5.32
N ARG A 171 21.18 8.96 -4.30
CA ARG A 171 20.69 8.41 -3.02
C ARG A 171 19.37 7.65 -3.18
N MET A 172 18.44 8.15 -4.00
CA MET A 172 17.20 7.43 -4.34
C MET A 172 17.50 6.08 -4.99
N ARG A 173 18.45 6.04 -5.93
CA ARG A 173 18.89 4.80 -6.60
C ARG A 173 19.46 3.78 -5.61
N LEU A 174 20.31 4.23 -4.69
CA LEU A 174 20.90 3.37 -3.65
C LEU A 174 19.83 2.85 -2.66
N ASP A 175 18.81 3.65 -2.36
CA ASP A 175 17.70 3.20 -1.51
C ASP A 175 16.83 2.17 -2.20
N GLU A 176 16.56 2.34 -3.50
CA GLU A 176 15.89 1.31 -4.32
C GLU A 176 16.62 -0.04 -4.16
N GLU A 177 17.95 -0.05 -4.26
CA GLU A 177 18.76 -1.26 -4.07
C GLU A 177 18.65 -1.85 -2.66
N VAL A 178 18.79 -1.04 -1.61
CA VAL A 178 18.69 -1.50 -0.21
C VAL A 178 17.31 -2.09 0.07
N ILE A 179 16.25 -1.43 -0.39
CA ILE A 179 14.87 -1.90 -0.23
C ILE A 179 14.67 -3.21 -1.01
N MET A 180 15.12 -3.27 -2.27
CA MET A 180 15.01 -4.49 -3.08
C MET A 180 15.73 -5.67 -2.42
N ASP A 181 16.97 -5.46 -1.98
CA ASP A 181 17.81 -6.48 -1.37
C ASP A 181 17.23 -6.99 -0.05
N PHE A 182 16.66 -6.11 0.77
CA PHE A 182 16.00 -6.51 2.01
C PHE A 182 14.72 -7.32 1.76
N PHE A 183 13.79 -6.80 0.96
CA PHE A 183 12.47 -7.42 0.79
C PHE A 183 12.51 -8.73 -0.01
N ARG A 184 13.48 -8.91 -0.92
CA ARG A 184 13.62 -10.15 -1.71
C ARG A 184 14.05 -11.37 -0.88
N GLU A 185 14.54 -11.16 0.34
CA GLU A 185 14.83 -12.27 1.26
C GLU A 185 13.56 -12.97 1.75
N TYR A 186 12.41 -12.29 1.68
CA TYR A 186 11.16 -12.73 2.28
C TYR A 186 10.05 -13.03 1.26
N ILE A 187 10.03 -12.31 0.13
CA ILE A 187 9.05 -12.50 -0.96
C ILE A 187 9.74 -12.59 -2.33
N SER A 188 9.04 -13.07 -3.34
CA SER A 188 9.61 -13.26 -4.68
C SER A 188 10.11 -11.96 -5.30
N VAL A 189 11.28 -12.00 -5.95
CA VAL A 189 11.92 -10.87 -6.66
C VAL A 189 10.93 -10.08 -7.52
N SER A 190 10.16 -10.74 -8.38
CA SER A 190 9.16 -10.08 -9.25
C SER A 190 8.13 -9.24 -8.50
N LYS A 191 7.71 -9.65 -7.29
CA LYS A 191 6.78 -8.87 -6.45
C LYS A 191 7.42 -7.64 -5.84
N VAL A 192 8.72 -7.72 -5.54
CA VAL A 192 9.52 -6.62 -5.00
C VAL A 192 9.73 -5.60 -6.10
N GLU A 193 10.27 -6.03 -7.24
CA GLU A 193 10.51 -5.19 -8.43
C GLU A 193 9.24 -4.45 -8.85
N SER A 194 8.10 -5.14 -8.97
CA SER A 194 6.85 -4.50 -9.38
C SER A 194 6.35 -3.40 -8.44
N ARG A 195 6.76 -3.42 -7.16
CA ARG A 195 6.36 -2.42 -6.15
C ARG A 195 7.38 -1.30 -6.03
N VAL A 196 8.66 -1.62 -6.16
CA VAL A 196 9.75 -0.64 -6.13
C VAL A 196 9.81 0.18 -7.42
N GLN A 197 9.31 -0.35 -8.54
CA GLN A 197 9.33 0.30 -9.86
C GLN A 197 8.88 1.77 -9.81
N ILE A 198 7.86 2.10 -9.01
CA ILE A 198 7.39 3.49 -8.89
C ILE A 198 8.47 4.43 -8.34
N LEU A 199 9.35 3.99 -7.43
CA LEU A 199 10.46 4.82 -6.96
C LEU A 199 11.45 5.10 -8.09
N SER A 200 11.75 4.07 -8.89
CA SER A 200 12.60 4.20 -10.08
C SER A 200 11.97 5.14 -11.11
N ASP A 201 10.67 5.01 -11.38
CA ASP A 201 9.97 5.89 -12.33
C ASP A 201 9.95 7.34 -11.86
N LEU A 202 9.70 7.59 -10.56
CA LEU A 202 9.74 8.94 -10.00
C LEU A 202 11.16 9.51 -9.98
N ARG A 203 12.18 8.68 -9.76
CA ARG A 203 13.60 9.06 -9.90
C ARG A 203 13.91 9.45 -11.34
N GLU A 204 13.43 8.69 -12.33
CA GLU A 204 13.59 8.99 -13.74
C GLU A 204 12.89 10.32 -14.09
N LEU A 205 11.63 10.53 -13.68
CA LEU A 205 10.95 11.82 -13.83
C LEU A 205 11.75 12.96 -13.18
N ALA A 206 12.26 12.73 -11.98
CA ALA A 206 13.06 13.70 -11.25
C ALA A 206 14.43 13.95 -11.87
N SER A 207 14.88 13.13 -12.82
CA SER A 207 16.13 13.32 -13.58
C SER A 207 15.90 13.84 -15.01
N ALA A 208 14.66 13.82 -15.50
CA ALA A 208 14.33 14.16 -16.88
C ALA A 208 14.77 15.58 -17.28
N GLU A 209 15.31 15.69 -18.49
CA GLU A 209 15.92 16.92 -19.01
C GLU A 209 15.17 17.54 -20.20
N SER A 210 14.17 16.82 -20.75
CA SER A 210 13.44 17.25 -21.93
C SER A 210 11.95 16.93 -21.82
N LEU A 211 11.12 17.69 -22.56
CA LEU A 211 9.68 17.46 -22.63
C LEU A 211 9.36 16.02 -23.03
N ASP A 212 10.02 15.51 -24.07
CA ASP A 212 9.84 14.14 -24.58
C ASP A 212 10.18 13.09 -23.51
N SER A 213 11.21 13.34 -22.69
CA SER A 213 11.56 12.44 -21.58
C SER A 213 10.48 12.43 -20.51
N PHE A 214 9.97 13.60 -20.11
CA PHE A 214 8.89 13.69 -19.13
C PHE A 214 7.62 12.97 -19.60
N THR A 215 7.19 13.21 -20.84
CA THR A 215 5.97 12.61 -21.40
C THR A 215 6.11 11.09 -21.56
N LEU A 216 7.26 10.60 -22.02
CA LEU A 216 7.53 9.17 -22.14
C LEU A 216 7.50 8.47 -20.79
N ILE A 217 8.25 8.98 -19.80
CA ILE A 217 8.32 8.36 -18.46
C ILE A 217 6.93 8.38 -17.82
N TYR A 218 6.21 9.51 -17.91
CA TYR A 218 4.87 9.60 -17.33
C TYR A 218 3.87 8.66 -18.01
N THR A 219 3.97 8.48 -19.33
CA THR A 219 3.17 7.47 -20.06
C THR A 219 3.46 6.07 -19.52
N ASN A 220 4.73 5.70 -19.35
CA ASN A 220 5.12 4.40 -18.79
C ASN A 220 4.62 4.21 -17.35
N ILE A 221 4.61 5.26 -16.52
CA ILE A 221 4.02 5.20 -15.18
C ILE A 221 2.55 4.84 -15.28
N LEU A 222 1.78 5.46 -16.18
CA LEU A 222 0.34 5.22 -16.31
C LEU A 222 0.01 3.80 -16.80
N GLU A 223 0.92 3.11 -17.50
CA GLU A 223 0.73 1.70 -17.86
C GLU A 223 0.64 0.79 -16.63
N HIS A 224 1.36 1.12 -15.56
CA HIS A 224 1.50 0.27 -14.37
C HIS A 224 0.80 0.86 -13.13
N GLN A 225 0.63 2.19 -13.09
CA GLN A 225 -0.03 2.98 -12.05
C GLN A 225 -0.99 3.99 -12.71
N PRO A 226 -2.10 3.52 -13.31
CA PRO A 226 -3.01 4.38 -14.08
C PRO A 226 -3.71 5.45 -13.24
N ASP A 227 -3.64 5.38 -11.91
CA ASP A 227 -4.17 6.36 -10.97
C ASP A 227 -3.11 7.37 -10.48
N CYS A 228 -1.90 7.37 -11.05
CA CYS A 228 -0.90 8.40 -10.85
C CYS A 228 -1.41 9.75 -11.38
N PRO A 229 -1.66 10.75 -10.52
CA PRO A 229 -2.25 11.99 -10.98
C PRO A 229 -1.17 12.99 -11.44
N PRO A 230 -1.45 13.90 -12.38
CA PRO A 230 -0.47 14.81 -12.97
C PRO A 230 0.13 15.80 -11.95
N GLU A 231 -0.51 15.98 -10.79
CA GLU A 231 0.02 16.72 -9.64
C GLU A 231 1.36 16.16 -9.13
N VAL A 232 1.64 14.87 -9.37
CA VAL A 232 2.94 14.24 -9.08
C VAL A 232 4.03 14.88 -9.94
N VAL A 233 3.79 15.00 -11.25
CA VAL A 233 4.70 15.66 -12.19
C VAL A 233 4.88 17.13 -11.83
N GLU A 234 3.78 17.84 -11.54
CA GLU A 234 3.82 19.25 -11.14
C GLU A 234 4.72 19.48 -9.91
N LYS A 235 4.60 18.61 -8.89
CA LYS A 235 5.44 18.67 -7.70
C LYS A 235 6.91 18.38 -8.00
N LEU A 236 7.22 17.33 -8.74
CA LEU A 236 8.60 16.96 -9.06
C LEU A 236 9.31 18.01 -9.93
N VAL A 237 8.63 18.52 -10.96
CA VAL A 237 9.15 19.62 -11.80
C VAL A 237 9.38 20.87 -10.95
N GLY A 238 8.50 21.16 -9.98
CA GLY A 238 8.67 22.28 -9.05
C GLY A 238 9.89 22.17 -8.12
N LEU A 239 10.40 20.96 -7.89
CA LEU A 239 11.59 20.69 -7.08
C LEU A 239 12.88 20.65 -7.91
N ARG A 240 12.82 20.87 -9.22
CA ARG A 240 14.00 20.85 -10.10
C ARG A 240 14.59 22.24 -10.27
N GLU A 241 15.91 22.34 -10.11
CA GLU A 241 16.66 23.52 -10.54
C GLU A 241 16.92 23.47 -12.05
N GLY A 242 17.00 24.63 -12.70
CA GLY A 242 17.41 24.72 -14.09
C GLY A 242 16.31 24.53 -15.15
N ILE A 243 15.08 24.15 -14.76
CA ILE A 243 13.94 24.09 -15.69
C ILE A 243 13.29 25.48 -15.79
N PRO A 244 13.26 26.13 -16.97
CA PRO A 244 12.57 27.40 -17.16
C PRO A 244 11.08 27.27 -16.84
N ARG A 245 10.50 28.31 -16.22
CA ARG A 245 9.08 28.30 -15.82
C ARG A 245 8.11 28.06 -16.99
N LYS A 246 8.48 28.46 -18.20
CA LYS A 246 7.69 28.21 -19.41
C LYS A 246 7.65 26.70 -19.69
N ASP A 247 8.82 26.08 -19.76
CA ASP A 247 9.00 24.66 -20.06
C ASP A 247 8.37 23.79 -18.96
N ALA A 248 8.50 24.19 -17.69
CA ALA A 248 7.81 23.53 -16.58
C ALA A 248 6.28 23.51 -16.74
N LYS A 249 5.68 24.60 -17.24
CA LYS A 249 4.23 24.66 -17.51
C LYS A 249 3.84 23.78 -18.68
N GLU A 250 4.68 23.74 -19.72
CA GLU A 250 4.48 22.92 -20.90
C GLU A 250 4.52 21.43 -20.54
N VAL A 251 5.53 20.99 -19.79
CA VAL A 251 5.62 19.62 -19.24
C VAL A 251 4.37 19.22 -18.48
N VAL A 252 3.92 20.06 -17.54
CA VAL A 252 2.74 19.77 -16.72
C VAL A 252 1.47 19.73 -17.57
N GLN A 253 1.35 20.59 -18.59
CA GLN A 253 0.19 20.60 -19.47
C GLN A 253 0.12 19.34 -20.34
N GLU A 254 1.22 18.94 -20.96
CA GLU A 254 1.30 17.72 -21.78
C GLU A 254 1.01 16.46 -20.94
N CYS A 255 1.58 16.38 -19.72
CA CYS A 255 1.29 15.25 -18.82
C CYS A 255 -0.17 15.21 -18.36
N LYS A 256 -0.83 16.38 -18.19
CA LYS A 256 -2.27 16.44 -17.91
C LYS A 256 -3.09 15.88 -19.07
N GLU A 257 -2.74 16.24 -20.30
CA GLU A 257 -3.43 15.74 -21.50
C GLU A 257 -3.23 14.23 -21.66
N ILE A 258 -2.02 13.71 -21.43
CA ILE A 258 -1.74 12.26 -21.40
C ILE A 258 -2.60 11.56 -20.36
N TYR A 259 -2.68 12.10 -19.14
CA TYR A 259 -3.51 11.53 -18.07
C TYR A 259 -4.98 11.51 -18.48
N GLU A 260 -5.54 12.62 -18.97
CA GLU A 260 -6.93 12.71 -19.41
C GLU A 260 -7.26 11.71 -20.52
N ASN A 261 -6.34 11.53 -21.47
CA ASN A 261 -6.47 10.55 -22.55
C ASN A 261 -6.38 9.08 -22.08
N SER A 262 -5.77 8.83 -20.92
CA SER A 262 -5.66 7.47 -20.35
C SER A 262 -6.91 7.03 -19.58
N LEU A 263 -7.82 7.96 -19.25
CA LEU A 263 -9.00 7.68 -18.45
C LEU A 263 -10.03 6.87 -19.24
N VAL A 264 -10.68 5.93 -18.57
CA VAL A 264 -11.82 5.15 -19.08
C VAL A 264 -13.06 5.63 -18.34
N ASP A 265 -14.05 6.15 -19.08
CA ASP A 265 -15.26 6.75 -18.52
C ASP A 265 -14.97 7.81 -17.44
N GLY A 266 -13.91 8.60 -17.64
CA GLY A 266 -13.48 9.66 -16.71
C GLY A 266 -12.79 9.16 -15.43
N ASN A 267 -12.47 7.87 -15.34
CA ASN A 267 -11.78 7.27 -14.19
C ASN A 267 -10.50 6.55 -14.62
N PRO A 268 -9.49 6.44 -13.73
CA PRO A 268 -8.37 5.54 -13.94
C PRO A 268 -8.83 4.11 -14.20
N ALA A 269 -8.18 3.41 -15.14
CA ALA A 269 -8.56 2.04 -15.49
C ALA A 269 -8.48 1.06 -14.30
N LYS A 270 -7.61 1.35 -13.31
CA LYS A 270 -7.47 0.58 -12.08
C LYS A 270 -6.95 1.48 -10.96
N ALA A 271 -7.40 1.25 -9.73
CA ALA A 271 -6.77 1.86 -8.55
C ALA A 271 -5.47 1.12 -8.21
N GLY A 272 -4.37 1.86 -8.08
CA GLY A 272 -3.08 1.39 -7.60
C GLY A 272 -3.07 1.26 -6.07
N PHE A 273 -1.99 0.68 -5.55
CA PHE A 273 -1.82 0.53 -4.09
C PHE A 273 -1.32 1.82 -3.41
N LEU A 274 -0.77 2.75 -4.20
CA LEU A 274 0.07 3.85 -3.71
C LEU A 274 -0.68 5.19 -3.64
N PHE A 275 -1.08 5.75 -4.78
CA PHE A 275 -1.58 7.13 -4.87
C PHE A 275 -2.85 7.43 -4.06
N PRO A 276 -3.80 6.48 -3.84
CA PRO A 276 -4.92 6.70 -2.94
C PRO A 276 -4.52 6.91 -1.47
N LYS A 277 -3.31 6.48 -1.08
CA LYS A 277 -2.79 6.57 0.29
C LYS A 277 -1.81 7.73 0.51
N VAL A 278 -1.31 8.36 -0.56
CA VAL A 278 -0.39 9.51 -0.46
C VAL A 278 -1.12 10.74 0.10
N LYS A 279 -0.73 11.18 1.30
CA LYS A 279 -1.42 12.21 2.10
C LYS A 279 -1.43 13.56 1.40
N CYS A 280 -0.33 13.93 0.76
CA CYS A 280 -0.23 15.24 0.10
C CYS A 280 -1.16 15.38 -1.12
N LEU A 281 -1.59 14.28 -1.72
CA LEU A 281 -2.50 14.25 -2.87
C LEU A 281 -3.97 14.16 -2.43
N THR A 282 -4.26 13.42 -1.36
CA THR A 282 -5.63 13.31 -0.81
C THR A 282 -6.10 14.61 -0.15
N ALA A 283 -5.21 15.35 0.51
CA ALA A 283 -5.51 16.68 1.07
C ALA A 283 -5.90 17.71 -0.02
N SER A 284 -5.31 17.60 -1.22
CA SER A 284 -5.60 18.49 -2.35
C SER A 284 -7.03 18.30 -2.86
N LYS A 285 -7.49 17.04 -2.97
CA LYS A 285 -8.86 16.69 -3.38
C LYS A 285 -9.91 17.28 -2.44
N GLY A 286 -9.66 17.33 -1.13
CA GLY A 286 -10.57 17.95 -0.15
C GLY A 286 -10.70 19.48 -0.27
N SER A 287 -9.71 20.17 -0.86
CA SER A 287 -9.74 21.64 -1.01
C SER A 287 -10.58 22.11 -2.20
N LEU A 288 -10.71 21.28 -3.24
CA LEU A 288 -11.53 21.55 -4.43
C LEU A 288 -13.03 21.50 -4.11
N TRP A 289 -13.47 20.57 -3.25
CA TRP A 289 -14.88 20.47 -2.83
C TRP A 289 -15.31 21.57 -1.84
N ARG A 290 -14.39 22.15 -1.06
CA ARG A 290 -14.68 23.30 -0.18
C ARG A 290 -14.83 24.63 -0.91
N LYS A 291 -14.49 24.70 -2.20
CA LYS A 291 -14.66 25.90 -3.03
C LYS A 291 -15.94 25.90 -3.87
N LEU A 292 -16.81 24.90 -3.69
CA LEU A 292 -18.10 24.76 -4.39
C LEU A 292 -19.31 24.66 -3.45
N THR A 293 -19.17 25.12 -2.21
CA THR A 293 -20.27 25.40 -1.26
C THR A 293 -20.11 26.80 -0.71
#